data_AF-A0A958AMF7-F1
#
_entry.id   AF-A0A958AMF7-F1
#
_cell.length_a   1.000
_cell.length_b   1.000
_cell.length_c   1.000
_cell.angle_alpha   90.00
_cell.angle_beta   90.00
_cell.angle_gamma   90.00
#
_symmetry.space_group_name_H-M   'P 1'
#
loop_
_entity.id
_entity.type
_entity.pdbx_description
1 polymer ?
#
loop_
_entity_poly.entity_id
_entity_poly.type
_entity_poly.pdbx_seq_one_letter_code
_entity_poly.pdbx_strand_id
1 'polypeptide(L)'
;MRDDRSLRGTVTTEEGVSWLIGVAITLVGFVGLRLLIRSTSPEMAAEPWLIVWLELAVLIVVALLLLIWLLRWRETMKFAAAIGVVGLFLSFIVMASLRNTPFNLEALSGDQGFYSAYVTKFAHYRSYVDVVYADLPAFYPPLFYYLLGRIAAFLAIEPFQMLKLSVLATTLALPFVLTLVWRRLVTLPLATVAAFTLLVEQQWYKPAEWITMTIFLPWWLYWVENVTQQRFPSRRRQWLWWLTGGL
;
A
#
# COMPACT_ATOMS: atom_id res chain seq x y z
N MET A 1 25.41 -3.61 -33.22
CA MET A 1 25.09 -2.70 -32.09
C MET A 1 23.68 -2.18 -32.29
N ARG A 2 22.68 -2.78 -31.62
CA ARG A 2 21.33 -2.20 -31.49
C ARG A 2 21.30 -1.43 -30.18
N ASP A 3 20.90 -0.17 -30.26
CA ASP A 3 20.87 0.80 -29.16
C ASP A 3 19.76 0.38 -28.16
N ASP A 4 20.17 -0.23 -27.05
CA ASP A 4 19.30 -0.87 -26.05
C ASP A 4 18.88 0.13 -24.95
N ARG A 5 18.63 1.38 -25.33
CA ARG A 5 18.11 2.43 -24.43
C ARG A 5 16.65 2.19 -24.03
N SER A 6 15.97 1.21 -24.61
CA SER A 6 14.53 0.94 -24.43
C SER A 6 14.16 0.38 -23.06
N LEU A 7 15.11 -0.14 -22.29
CA LEU A 7 14.85 -0.65 -20.93
C LEU A 7 15.12 0.37 -19.82
N ARG A 8 15.70 1.54 -20.14
CA ARG A 8 15.69 2.70 -19.24
C ARG A 8 14.39 3.45 -19.47
N GLY A 9 13.32 2.95 -18.88
CA GLY A 9 12.01 3.60 -18.89
C GLY A 9 12.05 4.96 -18.18
N THR A 10 12.58 5.98 -18.85
CA THR A 10 12.21 7.36 -18.53
C THR A 10 10.71 7.44 -18.76
N VAL A 11 9.95 7.56 -17.68
CA VAL A 11 8.51 7.84 -17.73
C VAL A 11 8.34 8.99 -18.72
N THR A 12 7.68 8.74 -19.86
CA THR A 12 7.42 9.80 -20.81
C THR A 12 6.53 10.84 -20.13
N THR A 13 6.62 12.09 -20.53
CA THR A 13 5.81 13.17 -19.93
C THR A 13 4.32 12.80 -19.93
N GLU A 14 3.84 12.13 -20.97
CA GLU A 14 2.46 11.64 -21.10
C GLU A 14 2.10 10.50 -20.13
N GLU A 15 3.03 9.56 -19.90
CA GLU A 15 2.85 8.53 -18.88
C GLU A 15 2.80 9.14 -17.49
N GLY A 16 3.69 10.09 -17.19
CA GLY A 16 3.71 10.80 -15.91
C GLY A 16 2.37 11.49 -15.64
N VAL A 17 1.82 12.15 -16.65
CA VAL A 17 0.47 12.75 -16.59
C VAL A 17 -0.59 11.69 -16.29
N SER A 18 -0.51 10.50 -16.90
CA SER A 18 -1.50 9.44 -16.67
C SER A 18 -1.51 8.97 -15.20
N TRP A 19 -0.33 8.81 -14.60
CA TRP A 19 -0.20 8.45 -13.19
C TRP A 19 -0.71 9.54 -12.26
N LEU A 20 -0.39 10.80 -12.54
CA LEU A 20 -0.89 11.93 -11.76
C LEU A 20 -2.42 12.01 -11.79
N ILE A 21 -3.03 11.79 -12.97
CA ILE A 21 -4.49 11.75 -13.10
C ILE A 21 -5.07 10.57 -12.31
N GLY A 22 -4.47 9.37 -12.40
CA GLY A 22 -4.91 8.21 -11.63
C GLY A 22 -4.86 8.44 -10.11
N VAL A 23 -3.79 9.04 -9.61
CA VAL A 23 -3.66 9.44 -8.21
C VAL A 23 -4.71 10.50 -7.84
N ALA A 24 -4.90 11.53 -8.67
CA ALA A 24 -5.89 12.58 -8.41
C ALA A 24 -7.32 12.02 -8.35
N ILE A 25 -7.70 11.16 -9.30
CA ILE A 25 -9.01 10.47 -9.30
C ILE A 25 -9.17 9.64 -8.03
N THR A 26 -8.12 8.93 -7.61
CA THR A 26 -8.12 8.11 -6.40
C THR A 26 -8.29 8.96 -5.15
N LEU A 27 -7.61 10.10 -5.05
CA LEU A 27 -7.77 11.02 -3.92
C LEU A 27 -9.18 11.62 -3.85
N VAL A 28 -9.73 12.03 -5.01
CA VAL A 28 -11.12 12.52 -5.08
C VAL A 28 -12.11 11.42 -4.69
N GLY A 29 -11.91 10.21 -5.20
CA GLY A 29 -12.72 9.04 -4.83
C GLY A 29 -12.63 8.72 -3.35
N PHE A 30 -11.44 8.82 -2.74
CA PHE A 30 -11.24 8.58 -1.31
C PHE A 30 -12.00 9.60 -0.46
N VAL A 31 -11.94 10.88 -0.84
CA VAL A 31 -12.75 11.93 -0.19
C VAL A 31 -14.24 11.63 -0.33
N GLY A 32 -14.70 11.25 -1.52
CA GLY A 32 -16.08 10.85 -1.77
C GLY A 32 -16.54 9.68 -0.89
N LEU A 33 -15.73 8.60 -0.80
CA LEU A 33 -15.99 7.45 0.06
C LEU A 33 -16.04 7.85 1.53
N ARG A 34 -15.11 8.70 1.99
CA ARG A 34 -15.11 9.19 3.37
C ARG A 34 -16.38 9.97 3.69
N LEU A 35 -16.85 10.81 2.77
CA LEU A 35 -18.10 11.54 2.92
C LEU A 35 -19.32 10.60 2.95
N LEU A 36 -19.35 9.61 2.05
CA LEU A 36 -20.38 8.58 2.00
C LEU A 36 -20.48 7.83 3.34
N ILE A 37 -19.37 7.25 3.81
CA ILE A 37 -19.32 6.48 5.07
C ILE A 37 -19.74 7.36 6.25
N ARG A 38 -19.33 8.63 6.26
CA ARG A 38 -19.73 9.58 7.31
C ARG A 38 -21.24 9.85 7.30
N SER A 39 -21.87 9.83 6.13
CA SER A 39 -23.30 10.10 5.96
C SER A 39 -24.22 8.90 6.23
N THR A 40 -23.69 7.68 6.18
CA THR A 40 -24.46 6.44 6.45
C THR A 40 -24.78 6.28 7.95
N SER A 41 -25.75 5.47 8.36
CA SER A 41 -25.99 5.12 9.78
C SER A 41 -24.76 4.45 10.41
N PRO A 42 -24.37 4.75 11.67
CA PRO A 42 -23.27 4.06 12.38
C PRO A 42 -23.38 2.53 12.38
N GLU A 43 -24.60 2.00 12.27
CA GLU A 43 -24.89 0.57 12.16
C GLU A 43 -24.23 -0.09 10.95
N MET A 44 -23.81 0.68 9.94
CA MET A 44 -23.03 0.19 8.79
C MET A 44 -21.82 -0.65 9.18
N ALA A 45 -21.16 -0.33 10.30
CA ALA A 45 -19.97 -1.03 10.77
C ALA A 45 -20.29 -2.21 11.70
N ALA A 46 -21.57 -2.52 11.92
CA ALA A 46 -22.02 -3.66 12.70
C ALA A 46 -22.54 -4.78 11.79
N GLU A 47 -22.46 -6.01 12.27
CA GLU A 47 -23.11 -7.16 11.63
C GLU A 47 -24.64 -7.05 11.69
N PRO A 48 -25.39 -7.42 10.63
CA PRO A 48 -24.91 -8.02 9.37
C PRO A 48 -24.52 -7.00 8.30
N TRP A 49 -24.74 -5.71 8.55
CA TRP A 49 -24.60 -4.66 7.54
C TRP A 49 -23.17 -4.52 7.02
N LEU A 50 -22.17 -4.69 7.87
CA LEU A 50 -20.77 -4.64 7.47
C LEU A 50 -20.48 -5.64 6.35
N ILE A 51 -20.89 -6.92 6.50
CA ILE A 51 -20.73 -7.95 5.46
C ILE A 51 -21.40 -7.53 4.16
N VAL A 52 -22.66 -7.07 4.23
CA VAL A 52 -23.40 -6.64 3.04
C VAL A 52 -22.67 -5.53 2.29
N TRP A 53 -22.15 -4.52 3.00
CA TRP A 53 -21.39 -3.43 2.39
C TRP A 53 -20.07 -3.90 1.77
N LEU A 54 -19.39 -4.87 2.40
CA LEU A 54 -18.15 -5.45 1.88
C LEU A 54 -18.40 -6.28 0.61
N GLU A 55 -19.46 -7.09 0.59
CA GLU A 55 -19.87 -7.87 -0.58
C GLU A 55 -20.26 -6.97 -1.76
N LEU A 56 -21.05 -5.93 -1.50
CA LEU A 56 -21.39 -4.92 -2.50
C LEU A 56 -20.14 -4.20 -3.03
N ALA A 57 -19.18 -3.88 -2.16
CA ALA A 57 -17.94 -3.25 -2.58
C ALA A 57 -17.12 -4.15 -3.53
N VAL A 58 -17.09 -5.47 -3.29
CA VAL A 58 -16.45 -6.42 -4.22
C VAL A 58 -17.12 -6.37 -5.59
N LEU A 59 -18.46 -6.41 -5.65
CA LEU A 59 -19.20 -6.33 -6.91
C LEU A 59 -18.93 -5.02 -7.66
N ILE A 60 -18.93 -3.89 -6.94
CA ILE A 60 -18.63 -2.57 -7.50
C ILE A 60 -17.21 -2.52 -8.06
N VAL A 61 -16.22 -3.05 -7.34
CA VAL A 61 -14.83 -3.09 -7.80
C VAL A 61 -14.67 -3.91 -9.06
N VAL A 62 -15.26 -5.11 -9.11
CA VAL A 62 -15.24 -5.95 -10.32
C VAL A 62 -15.88 -5.21 -11.50
N ALA A 63 -17.05 -4.58 -11.29
CA ALA A 63 -17.71 -3.80 -12.32
C ALA A 63 -16.88 -2.61 -12.82
N LEU A 64 -16.23 -1.87 -11.91
CA LEU A 64 -15.35 -0.75 -12.25
C LEU A 64 -14.11 -1.21 -13.03
N LEU A 65 -13.48 -2.31 -12.63
CA LEU A 65 -12.34 -2.88 -13.34
C LEU A 65 -12.73 -3.31 -14.76
N LEU A 66 -13.87 -3.98 -14.92
CA LEU A 66 -14.41 -4.33 -16.24
C LEU A 66 -14.68 -3.09 -17.09
N LEU A 67 -15.35 -2.07 -16.51
CA LEU A 67 -15.63 -0.81 -17.19
C LEU A 67 -14.36 -0.12 -17.68
N ILE A 68 -13.32 -0.02 -16.85
CA ILE A 68 -12.02 0.56 -17.22
C ILE A 68 -11.45 -0.12 -18.47
N TRP A 69 -11.56 -1.45 -18.56
CA TRP A 69 -11.08 -2.20 -19.72
C TRP A 69 -11.92 -1.99 -20.98
N LEU A 70 -13.23 -1.75 -20.84
CA LEU A 70 -14.14 -1.43 -21.95
C LEU A 70 -13.96 0.01 -22.48
N LEU A 71 -13.51 0.94 -21.65
CA LEU A 71 -13.26 2.32 -22.07
C LEU A 71 -12.12 2.41 -23.08
N ARG A 72 -12.23 3.34 -24.04
CA ARG A 72 -11.19 3.61 -25.06
C ARG A 72 -10.07 4.51 -24.54
N TRP A 73 -9.61 4.23 -23.32
CA TRP A 73 -8.49 4.93 -22.71
C TRP A 73 -7.15 4.36 -23.15
N ARG A 74 -6.10 5.18 -23.06
CA ARG A 74 -4.72 4.73 -23.21
C ARG A 74 -4.42 3.65 -22.16
N GLU A 75 -3.57 2.69 -22.51
CA GLU A 75 -3.24 1.55 -21.65
C GLU A 75 -2.71 2.00 -20.27
N THR A 76 -1.84 3.00 -20.24
CA THR A 76 -1.28 3.59 -19.01
C THR A 76 -2.35 4.17 -18.10
N MET A 77 -3.36 4.82 -18.67
CA MET A 77 -4.52 5.35 -17.95
C MET A 77 -5.39 4.22 -17.38
N LYS A 78 -5.58 3.13 -18.12
CA LYS A 78 -6.33 1.96 -17.64
C LYS A 78 -5.67 1.36 -16.40
N PHE A 79 -4.35 1.14 -16.45
CA PHE A 79 -3.61 0.61 -15.32
C PHE A 79 -3.62 1.57 -14.12
N ALA A 80 -3.37 2.87 -14.34
CA ALA A 80 -3.41 3.86 -13.26
C ALA A 80 -4.80 3.93 -12.58
N ALA A 81 -5.88 3.87 -13.37
CA ALA A 81 -7.24 3.82 -12.85
C ALA A 81 -7.54 2.51 -12.10
N ALA A 82 -7.12 1.35 -12.64
CA ALA A 82 -7.33 0.06 -11.99
C ALA A 82 -6.63 -0.02 -10.62
N ILE A 83 -5.41 0.49 -10.53
CA ILE A 83 -4.67 0.59 -9.27
C ILE A 83 -5.38 1.52 -8.28
N GLY A 84 -5.93 2.64 -8.79
CA GLY A 84 -6.77 3.53 -8.01
C GLY A 84 -8.00 2.85 -7.42
N VAL A 85 -8.70 2.05 -8.23
CA VAL A 85 -9.86 1.25 -7.77
C VAL A 85 -9.46 0.26 -6.68
N VAL A 86 -8.31 -0.41 -6.82
CA VAL A 86 -7.78 -1.31 -5.77
C VAL A 86 -7.49 -0.54 -4.48
N GLY A 87 -6.80 0.61 -4.56
CA GLY A 87 -6.51 1.42 -3.38
C GLY A 87 -7.76 1.96 -2.69
N LEU A 88 -8.78 2.35 -3.46
CA LEU A 88 -10.09 2.76 -2.95
C LEU A 88 -10.82 1.61 -2.24
N PHE A 89 -10.78 0.41 -2.80
CA PHE A 89 -11.37 -0.78 -2.20
C PHE A 89 -10.73 -1.16 -0.86
N LEU A 90 -9.40 -1.26 -0.83
CA LEU A 90 -8.65 -1.54 0.39
C LEU A 90 -8.95 -0.47 1.47
N SER A 91 -8.98 0.80 1.06
CA SER A 91 -9.31 1.90 1.98
C SER A 91 -10.76 1.86 2.46
N PHE A 92 -11.71 1.46 1.60
CA PHE A 92 -13.10 1.30 1.98
C PHE A 92 -13.27 0.24 3.07
N ILE A 93 -12.62 -0.92 2.93
CA ILE A 93 -12.64 -1.99 3.94
C ILE A 93 -12.20 -1.43 5.29
N VAL A 94 -11.06 -0.74 5.33
CA VAL A 94 -10.53 -0.17 6.59
C VAL A 94 -11.44 0.91 7.15
N MET A 95 -11.94 1.83 6.32
CA MET A 95 -12.84 2.91 6.77
C MET A 95 -14.16 2.39 7.31
N ALA A 96 -14.75 1.39 6.65
CA ALA A 96 -16.01 0.78 7.06
C ALA A 96 -15.84 0.01 8.37
N SER A 97 -14.84 -0.88 8.45
CA SER A 97 -14.60 -1.71 9.64
C SER A 97 -14.18 -0.91 10.86
N LEU A 98 -13.40 0.16 10.68
CA LEU A 98 -12.91 0.99 11.80
C LEU A 98 -13.79 2.21 12.09
N ARG A 99 -14.97 2.30 11.50
CA ARG A 99 -15.77 3.54 11.56
C ARG A 99 -16.07 4.02 12.98
N ASN A 100 -16.49 3.11 13.85
CA ASN A 100 -17.00 3.42 15.19
C ASN A 100 -15.94 3.35 16.28
N THR A 101 -14.65 3.31 15.91
CA THR A 101 -13.54 3.21 16.86
C THR A 101 -12.40 4.15 16.50
N PRO A 102 -11.72 4.78 17.47
CA PRO A 102 -10.48 5.52 17.22
C PRO A 102 -9.27 4.59 17.05
N PHE A 103 -9.40 3.31 17.42
CA PHE A 103 -8.32 2.34 17.35
C PHE A 103 -8.15 1.74 15.95
N ASN A 104 -6.98 1.17 15.72
CA ASN A 104 -6.72 0.33 14.56
C ASN A 104 -7.34 -1.07 14.72
N LEU A 105 -7.30 -1.88 13.66
CA LEU A 105 -7.57 -3.32 13.72
C LEU A 105 -6.74 -3.97 14.83
N GLU A 106 -7.30 -4.97 15.53
CA GLU A 106 -6.74 -5.62 16.73
C GLU A 106 -6.59 -4.70 17.97
N ALA A 107 -6.92 -3.40 17.87
CA ALA A 107 -6.92 -2.44 18.97
C ALA A 107 -5.63 -2.46 19.83
N LEU A 108 -5.68 -3.03 21.04
CA LEU A 108 -4.54 -3.17 21.95
C LEU A 108 -4.09 -4.63 22.13
N SER A 109 -4.62 -5.54 21.32
CA SER A 109 -4.31 -6.97 21.34
C SER A 109 -2.97 -7.25 20.68
N GLY A 110 -2.23 -8.23 21.22
CA GLY A 110 -0.95 -8.71 20.66
C GLY A 110 0.03 -7.58 20.33
N ASP A 111 0.60 -7.63 19.12
CA ASP A 111 1.58 -6.67 18.62
C ASP A 111 1.04 -5.22 18.57
N GLN A 112 -0.28 -5.01 18.42
CA GLN A 112 -0.83 -3.65 18.37
C GLN A 112 -0.69 -2.89 19.69
N GLY A 113 -0.69 -3.60 20.83
CA GLY A 113 -0.40 -3.00 22.13
C GLY A 113 0.98 -2.35 22.15
N PHE A 114 1.99 -3.07 21.63
CA PHE A 114 3.34 -2.55 21.48
C PHE A 114 3.38 -1.37 20.52
N TYR A 115 2.74 -1.45 19.35
CA TYR A 115 2.74 -0.36 18.37
C TYR A 115 2.07 0.90 18.92
N SER A 116 0.98 0.75 19.67
CA SER A 116 0.30 1.87 20.34
C SER A 116 1.21 2.52 21.38
N ALA A 117 1.94 1.72 22.15
CA ALA A 117 2.93 2.22 23.10
C ALA A 117 4.09 2.93 22.39
N TYR A 118 4.61 2.39 21.28
CA TYR A 118 5.70 3.00 20.51
C TYR A 118 5.33 4.37 19.98
N VAL A 119 4.21 4.48 19.28
CA VAL A 119 3.79 5.74 18.67
C VAL A 119 3.53 6.80 19.74
N THR A 120 2.94 6.40 20.87
CA THR A 120 2.74 7.29 22.03
C THR A 120 4.08 7.74 22.62
N LYS A 121 5.02 6.82 22.82
CA LYS A 121 6.35 7.16 23.36
C LYS A 121 7.11 8.09 22.41
N PHE A 122 7.12 7.81 21.11
CA PHE A 122 7.83 8.64 20.12
C PHE A 122 7.19 10.00 19.86
N ALA A 123 5.92 10.20 20.23
CA ALA A 123 5.34 11.55 20.27
C ALA A 123 6.03 12.42 21.32
N HIS A 124 6.37 11.85 22.48
CA HIS A 124 7.00 12.56 23.60
C HIS A 124 8.54 12.57 23.54
N TYR A 125 9.16 11.47 23.12
CA TYR A 125 10.61 11.28 23.08
C TYR A 125 11.16 11.37 21.64
N ARG A 126 12.35 11.96 21.48
CA ARG A 126 13.01 12.11 20.17
C ARG A 126 14.01 10.98 19.84
N SER A 127 14.28 10.08 20.78
CA SER A 127 15.21 8.96 20.62
C SER A 127 14.46 7.63 20.41
N TYR A 128 15.16 6.63 19.84
CA TYR A 128 14.64 5.27 19.62
C TYR A 128 14.72 4.42 20.90
N VAL A 129 13.96 4.83 21.92
CA VAL A 129 13.87 4.16 23.21
C VAL A 129 12.88 3.00 23.17
N ASP A 130 13.20 1.90 23.86
CA ASP A 130 12.25 0.81 24.11
C ASP A 130 11.01 1.31 24.84
N VAL A 131 9.86 0.65 24.66
CA VAL A 131 8.60 1.08 25.28
C VAL A 131 8.50 0.75 26.76
N VAL A 132 9.15 -0.33 27.21
CA VAL A 132 9.07 -0.84 28.58
C VAL A 132 10.28 -0.42 29.41
N TYR A 133 11.50 -0.58 28.88
CA TYR A 133 12.74 -0.37 29.62
C TYR A 133 13.45 0.91 29.17
N ALA A 134 13.87 1.75 30.10
CA ALA A 134 14.45 3.06 29.77
C ALA A 134 15.79 2.96 29.02
N ASP A 135 16.59 1.95 29.36
CA ASP A 135 17.98 1.82 28.90
C ASP A 135 18.16 0.78 27.78
N LEU A 136 17.06 0.31 27.18
CA LEU A 136 17.11 -0.62 26.07
C LEU A 136 16.74 0.06 24.74
N PRO A 137 17.36 -0.37 23.62
CA PRO A 137 16.90 0.01 22.30
C PRO A 137 15.52 -0.60 22.00
N ALA A 138 14.76 0.05 21.12
CA ALA A 138 13.47 -0.46 20.66
C ALA A 138 13.55 -1.91 20.16
N PHE A 139 12.67 -2.78 20.68
CA PHE A 139 12.55 -4.18 20.28
C PHE A 139 12.13 -4.36 18.81
N TYR A 140 11.22 -3.52 18.29
CA TYR A 140 10.84 -3.52 16.87
C TYR A 140 11.60 -2.45 16.08
N PRO A 141 11.77 -2.61 14.74
CA PRO A 141 12.31 -1.57 13.88
C PRO A 141 11.55 -0.24 14.07
N PRO A 142 12.20 0.81 14.61
CA PRO A 142 11.47 1.91 15.23
C PRO A 142 11.01 2.97 14.22
N LEU A 143 11.61 3.03 13.02
CA LEU A 143 11.50 4.17 12.10
C LEU A 143 10.04 4.51 11.76
N PHE A 144 9.23 3.51 11.41
CA PHE A 144 7.84 3.72 11.01
C PHE A 144 7.02 4.33 12.16
N TYR A 145 7.06 3.70 13.33
CA TYR A 145 6.32 4.16 14.50
C TYR A 145 6.86 5.48 15.05
N TYR A 146 8.16 5.71 14.92
CA TYR A 146 8.80 6.98 15.26
C TYR A 146 8.22 8.11 14.41
N LEU A 147 8.19 7.95 13.08
CA LEU A 147 7.61 8.93 12.17
C LEU A 147 6.14 9.20 12.51
N LEU A 148 5.35 8.17 12.76
CA LEU A 148 3.95 8.34 13.19
C LEU A 148 3.85 9.14 14.49
N GLY A 149 4.68 8.86 15.49
CA GLY A 149 4.69 9.60 16.75
C GLY A 149 5.10 11.06 16.57
N ARG A 150 6.13 11.33 15.75
CA ARG A 150 6.56 12.70 15.42
C ARG A 150 5.47 13.48 14.69
N ILE A 151 4.78 12.85 13.74
CA ILE A 151 3.66 13.45 13.01
C ILE A 151 2.48 13.71 13.96
N ALA A 152 2.16 12.78 14.87
CA ALA A 152 1.13 12.96 15.89
C ALA A 152 1.39 14.22 16.72
N ALA A 153 2.62 14.35 17.23
CA ALA A 153 3.04 15.49 18.04
C ALA A 153 2.99 16.81 17.26
N PHE A 154 3.35 16.79 15.97
CA PHE A 154 3.30 17.97 15.11
C PHE A 154 1.86 18.41 14.78
N LEU A 155 0.97 17.44 14.54
CA LEU A 155 -0.42 17.70 14.15
C LEU A 155 -1.39 17.82 15.35
N ALA A 156 -0.89 17.67 16.57
CA ALA A 156 -1.70 17.58 17.80
C ALA A 156 -2.81 16.52 17.70
N ILE A 157 -2.48 15.37 17.10
CA ILE A 157 -3.35 14.19 17.02
C ILE A 157 -2.94 13.23 18.14
N GLU A 158 -3.93 12.61 18.78
CA GLU A 158 -3.69 11.54 19.75
C GLU A 158 -2.83 10.42 19.12
N PRO A 159 -1.64 10.11 19.66
CA PRO A 159 -0.65 9.29 18.95
C PRO A 159 -1.17 7.92 18.51
N PHE A 160 -1.94 7.23 19.35
CA PHE A 160 -2.48 5.91 19.01
C PHE A 160 -3.42 5.94 17.79
N GLN A 161 -4.09 7.08 17.50
CA GLN A 161 -4.96 7.21 16.33
C GLN A 161 -4.15 7.23 15.02
N MET A 162 -2.86 7.58 15.07
CA MET A 162 -1.99 7.54 13.89
C MET A 162 -1.85 6.13 13.33
N LEU A 163 -2.04 5.07 14.13
CA LEU A 163 -2.02 3.70 13.62
C LEU A 163 -3.16 3.46 12.63
N LYS A 164 -4.39 3.85 12.97
CA LYS A 164 -5.55 3.80 12.07
C LYS A 164 -5.32 4.63 10.80
N LEU A 165 -4.81 5.86 10.95
CA LEU A 165 -4.50 6.73 9.83
C LEU A 165 -3.39 6.15 8.94
N SER A 166 -2.42 5.46 9.53
CA SER A 166 -1.32 4.84 8.79
C SER A 166 -1.77 3.68 7.93
N VAL A 167 -2.70 2.84 8.42
CA VAL A 167 -3.29 1.77 7.61
C VAL A 167 -4.06 2.37 6.44
N LEU A 168 -4.89 3.38 6.67
CA LEU A 168 -5.63 4.09 5.60
C LEU A 168 -4.72 4.72 4.54
N ALA A 169 -3.65 5.39 4.98
CA ALA A 169 -2.68 5.98 4.06
C ALA A 169 -1.94 4.89 3.26
N THR A 170 -1.60 3.78 3.91
CA THR A 170 -0.92 2.64 3.28
C THR A 170 -1.83 1.97 2.25
N THR A 171 -3.08 1.67 2.58
CA THR A 171 -4.02 1.03 1.64
C THR A 171 -4.28 1.87 0.40
N LEU A 172 -4.23 3.19 0.52
CA LEU A 172 -4.44 4.11 -0.60
C LEU A 172 -3.18 4.27 -1.47
N ALA A 173 -2.02 4.46 -0.85
CA ALA A 173 -0.79 4.81 -1.56
C ALA A 173 0.02 3.61 -2.03
N LEU A 174 0.02 2.51 -1.26
CA LEU A 174 0.90 1.37 -1.51
C LEU A 174 0.67 0.69 -2.86
N PRO A 175 -0.57 0.54 -3.39
CA PRO A 175 -0.78 0.00 -4.73
C PRO A 175 -0.02 0.77 -5.82
N PHE A 176 -0.02 2.11 -5.76
CA PHE A 176 0.71 2.96 -6.70
C PHE A 176 2.22 2.83 -6.53
N VAL A 177 2.70 2.94 -5.29
CA VAL A 177 4.13 2.78 -4.98
C VAL A 177 4.64 1.44 -5.49
N LEU A 178 3.88 0.38 -5.25
CA LEU A 178 4.28 -0.96 -5.61
C LEU A 178 4.37 -1.15 -7.11
N THR A 179 3.36 -0.71 -7.87
CA THR A 179 3.45 -0.79 -9.33
C THR A 179 4.61 0.03 -9.87
N LEU A 180 4.84 1.26 -9.37
CA LEU A 180 5.94 2.10 -9.85
C LEU A 180 7.31 1.49 -9.55
N VAL A 181 7.48 0.85 -8.39
CA VAL A 181 8.73 0.19 -8.02
C VAL A 181 8.94 -1.09 -8.85
N TRP A 182 7.94 -1.96 -9.00
CA TRP A 182 8.07 -3.17 -9.84
C TRP A 182 8.24 -2.86 -11.32
N ARG A 183 7.73 -1.73 -11.81
CA ARG A 183 7.92 -1.31 -13.21
C ARG A 183 9.37 -1.09 -13.58
N ARG A 184 10.28 -1.01 -12.61
CA ARG A 184 11.74 -0.99 -12.83
C ARG A 184 12.31 -2.36 -13.20
N LEU A 185 11.57 -3.44 -12.92
CA LEU A 185 12.00 -4.83 -13.11
C LEU A 185 11.19 -5.54 -14.20
N VAL A 186 9.89 -5.25 -14.30
CA VAL A 186 8.96 -5.96 -15.16
C VAL A 186 8.06 -5.01 -15.95
N THR A 187 7.31 -5.55 -16.91
CA THR A 187 6.35 -4.78 -17.73
C THR A 187 5.21 -4.23 -16.87
N LEU A 188 4.54 -3.17 -17.33
CA LEU A 188 3.42 -2.54 -16.61
C LEU A 188 2.29 -3.51 -16.21
N PRO A 189 1.85 -4.45 -17.06
CA PRO A 189 0.86 -5.44 -16.66
C PRO A 189 1.34 -6.30 -15.48
N LEU A 190 2.59 -6.80 -15.52
CA LEU A 190 3.15 -7.61 -14.44
C LEU A 190 3.38 -6.81 -13.15
N ALA A 191 3.82 -5.56 -13.27
CA ALA A 191 3.96 -4.65 -12.13
C ALA A 191 2.59 -4.32 -11.49
N THR A 192 1.52 -4.34 -12.27
CA THR A 192 0.15 -4.17 -11.76
C THR A 192 -0.30 -5.41 -11.00
N VAL A 193 0.02 -6.62 -11.48
CA VAL A 193 -0.26 -7.87 -10.73
C VAL A 193 0.35 -7.83 -9.33
N ALA A 194 1.55 -7.26 -9.17
CA ALA A 194 2.16 -7.06 -7.86
C ALA A 194 1.29 -6.18 -6.94
N ALA A 195 0.69 -5.09 -7.44
CA ALA A 195 -0.26 -4.27 -6.64
C ALA A 195 -1.51 -5.05 -6.20
N PHE A 196 -1.94 -6.03 -6.99
CA PHE A 196 -3.12 -6.84 -6.68
C PHE A 196 -2.84 -7.90 -5.61
N THR A 197 -1.58 -8.25 -5.33
CA THR A 197 -1.27 -9.19 -4.24
C THR A 197 -1.66 -8.61 -2.87
N LEU A 198 -1.75 -7.29 -2.75
CA LEU A 198 -2.26 -6.62 -1.54
C LEU A 198 -3.71 -7.02 -1.20
N LEU A 199 -4.48 -7.54 -2.15
CA LEU A 199 -5.85 -8.02 -1.91
C LEU A 199 -5.91 -9.34 -1.13
N VAL A 200 -4.83 -10.12 -1.14
CA VAL A 200 -4.79 -11.44 -0.49
C VAL A 200 -3.95 -11.46 0.79
N GLU A 201 -3.31 -10.34 1.12
CA GLU A 201 -2.63 -10.17 2.40
C GLU A 201 -3.62 -10.28 3.57
N GLN A 202 -3.21 -10.89 4.68
CA GLN A 202 -4.12 -11.18 5.80
C GLN A 202 -3.90 -10.29 7.04
N GLN A 203 -2.71 -9.71 7.20
CA GLN A 203 -2.35 -8.95 8.42
C GLN A 203 -2.47 -7.44 8.21
N TRP A 204 -3.70 -6.97 7.99
CA TRP A 204 -4.00 -5.56 7.63
C TRP A 204 -3.67 -4.56 8.73
N TYR A 205 -3.45 -5.04 9.95
CA TYR A 205 -3.03 -4.22 11.09
C TYR A 205 -1.53 -3.89 11.09
N LYS A 206 -0.73 -4.42 10.15
CA LYS A 206 0.73 -4.29 10.10
C LYS A 206 1.25 -3.53 8.86
N PRO A 207 0.94 -2.23 8.71
CA PRO A 207 1.34 -1.46 7.52
C PRO A 207 2.87 -1.37 7.34
N ALA A 208 3.64 -1.39 8.44
CA ALA A 208 5.10 -1.39 8.37
C ALA A 208 5.66 -2.66 7.70
N GLU A 209 5.10 -3.83 8.01
CA GLU A 209 5.48 -5.09 7.37
C GLU A 209 5.11 -5.09 5.89
N TRP A 210 3.91 -4.60 5.56
CA TRP A 210 3.46 -4.47 4.18
C TRP A 210 4.44 -3.63 3.37
N ILE A 211 4.72 -2.40 3.81
CA ILE A 211 5.67 -1.50 3.14
C ILE A 211 7.03 -2.18 2.97
N THR A 212 7.53 -2.85 4.01
CA THR A 212 8.83 -3.51 3.99
C THR A 212 8.87 -4.65 2.96
N MET A 213 7.96 -5.62 3.04
CA MET A 213 7.91 -6.76 2.11
C MET A 213 7.74 -6.30 0.66
N THR A 214 6.93 -5.26 0.49
CA THR A 214 6.51 -4.71 -0.78
C THR A 214 7.63 -3.93 -1.49
N ILE A 215 8.47 -3.21 -0.75
CA ILE A 215 9.57 -2.41 -1.31
C ILE A 215 10.90 -3.17 -1.32
N PHE A 216 11.17 -3.97 -0.29
CA PHE A 216 12.46 -4.62 -0.12
C PHE A 216 12.77 -5.59 -1.26
N LEU A 217 11.81 -6.42 -1.66
CA LEU A 217 12.02 -7.42 -2.70
C LEU A 217 12.41 -6.79 -4.06
N PRO A 218 11.65 -5.84 -4.63
CA PRO A 218 12.06 -5.23 -5.90
C PRO A 218 13.33 -4.38 -5.75
N TRP A 219 13.58 -3.78 -4.58
CA TRP A 219 14.85 -3.09 -4.32
C TRP A 219 16.05 -4.06 -4.37
N TRP A 220 15.96 -5.21 -3.70
CA TRP A 220 17.00 -6.24 -3.69
C TRP A 220 17.27 -6.78 -5.10
N LEU A 221 16.22 -7.16 -5.82
CA LEU A 221 16.34 -7.66 -7.19
C LEU A 221 16.98 -6.62 -8.13
N TYR A 222 16.67 -5.34 -7.93
CA TYR A 222 17.23 -4.28 -8.75
C TYR A 222 18.71 -4.00 -8.44
N TRP A 223 19.05 -3.81 -7.16
CA TRP A 223 20.37 -3.30 -6.76
C TRP A 223 21.37 -4.39 -6.38
N VAL A 224 20.91 -5.49 -5.79
CA VAL A 224 21.78 -6.56 -5.29
C VAL A 224 21.93 -7.64 -6.34
N GLU A 225 20.82 -8.21 -6.82
CA GLU A 225 20.86 -9.24 -7.88
C GLU A 225 21.11 -8.65 -9.27
N ASN A 226 20.89 -7.34 -9.43
CA ASN A 226 21.12 -6.63 -10.68
C ASN A 226 20.38 -7.27 -11.89
N VAL A 227 19.17 -7.79 -11.65
CA VAL A 227 18.40 -8.60 -12.62
C VAL A 227 18.22 -7.89 -13.96
N THR A 228 18.08 -6.57 -13.94
CA THR A 228 17.87 -5.76 -15.15
C THR A 228 19.10 -5.68 -16.04
N GLN A 229 20.30 -5.92 -15.50
CA GLN A 229 21.56 -5.91 -16.24
C GLN A 229 22.04 -7.32 -16.60
N GLN A 230 21.47 -8.36 -15.99
CA GLN A 230 21.81 -9.74 -16.30
C GLN A 230 21.36 -10.11 -17.72
N ARG A 231 22.33 -10.38 -18.61
CA ARG A 231 22.06 -10.91 -19.94
C ARG A 231 21.95 -12.43 -19.88
N PHE A 232 20.73 -12.96 -19.87
CA PHE A 232 20.53 -14.39 -20.03
C PHE A 232 20.70 -14.80 -21.50
N PRO A 233 21.62 -15.73 -21.82
CA PRO A 233 21.84 -16.13 -23.21
C PRO A 233 20.67 -16.95 -23.80
N SER A 234 19.74 -17.45 -22.96
CA SER A 234 18.53 -18.12 -23.43
C SER A 234 17.36 -17.96 -22.45
N ARG A 235 16.13 -18.00 -22.99
CA ARG A 235 14.88 -17.94 -22.20
C ARG A 235 14.81 -19.05 -21.15
N ARG A 236 15.33 -20.24 -21.46
CA ARG A 236 15.40 -21.37 -20.51
C ARG A 236 16.31 -21.08 -19.32
N ARG A 237 17.48 -20.46 -19.53
CA ARG A 237 18.37 -20.05 -18.44
C ARG A 237 17.78 -18.93 -17.59
N GLN A 238 17.05 -18.01 -18.21
CA GLN A 238 16.29 -16.99 -17.49
C GLN A 238 15.24 -17.64 -16.57
N TRP A 239 14.44 -18.58 -17.08
CA TRP A 239 13.45 -19.32 -16.27
C TRP A 239 14.09 -20.14 -15.15
N LEU A 240 15.19 -20.85 -15.43
CA LEU A 240 15.93 -21.59 -14.42
C LEU A 240 16.43 -20.66 -13.31
N TRP A 241 17.01 -19.51 -13.67
CA TRP A 241 17.46 -18.51 -12.70
C TRP A 241 16.32 -18.01 -11.80
N TRP A 242 15.13 -17.73 -12.37
CA TRP A 242 13.95 -17.36 -11.59
C TRP A 242 13.43 -18.49 -10.68
N LEU A 243 13.55 -19.74 -11.12
CA LEU A 243 13.11 -20.91 -10.34
C LEU A 243 14.09 -21.28 -9.22
N THR A 244 15.38 -21.07 -9.44
CA THR A 244 16.44 -21.45 -8.49
C THR A 244 16.92 -20.29 -7.63
N GLY A 245 16.50 -19.06 -7.92
CA GLY A 245 17.00 -17.86 -7.25
C GLY A 245 18.47 -17.58 -7.56
N GLY A 246 18.92 -17.96 -8.75
CA GLY A 246 20.32 -17.82 -9.16
C GLY A 246 21.29 -18.88 -8.63
N LEU A 247 20.78 -19.95 -8.00
CA LEU A 247 21.53 -21.17 -7.70
C LEU A 247 21.72 -22.07 -8.95
#